data_AF-A0A946W671-F1
#
_entry.id   AF-A0A946W671-F1
#
_cell.length_a   1.000
_cell.length_b   1.000
_cell.length_c   1.000
_cell.angle_alpha   90.00
_cell.angle_beta   90.00
_cell.angle_gamma   90.00
#
_symmetry.space_group_name_H-M   'P 1'
#
loop_
_entity.id
_entity.type
_entity.pdbx_description
1 polymer ?
#
loop_
_entity_poly.entity_id
_entity_poly.type
_entity_poly.pdbx_seq_one_letter_code
_entity_poly.pdbx_strand_id
1 'polypeptide(L)'
;MNHQRVCLVLLVFLLLNVLTSCSKKTELAKTPSTLNQYIKCAESPVEYHKILFHYGNMDLPIPDFLTKKEALEDIEVFEYLIKTSYAGYEYWKHQGVDFDLYFSELRSFAEQKDTIPIDEFEKEWSEILSLISDGHIGLQGKNAYGAYKHLTVYFCDIVVAETEQETYKVINSQFEPVKTGDYFTQNDVSNYLFKTLSPAGENHYLIGVFSYQPITSQKLSFNNKPIEIQFHENRLGFVKNNQSRPFNIRKVNNIAIVNVSSFANEIYPIMKQFMESGHQLKDEKYIIANVMNNGGGSSLFPQTFISNLNGKVYWDTHWGELSSPPIIEYYAGYDLESKAAQSPGFRQMIEKNRRLVKSYQIAPKKKWVCSKNGEPTKTGEDFKGKLLVLANRNVLSAGEAFVGVSACVKNRILIGENTGGSGMFSSACDYYLPNSKFIAKIPRHFILIPDFEECRGFLPDYWINTTEPVKEISDWLLNNQSYQFTYKSSFNQFLENRAKTSDLVFPENMTIKPPPGAIPKELAKFSGSWFGVADGILNTAIVVEEIYNKHEAKAIYAWGVAPRWNINKAGWQRFSGKFQHGNLVLSDETKTQIITLKIMPNGKMEECYQRPGIYSKVILTKIEE
;
A
#
# COMPACT_ATOMS: atom_id res chain seq x y z
N MET A 1 12.34 52.34 56.49
CA MET A 1 11.87 50.95 56.28
C MET A 1 10.91 50.90 55.11
N ASN A 2 11.45 50.88 53.89
CA ASN A 2 10.77 50.63 52.62
C ASN A 2 11.80 50.98 51.56
N HIS A 3 12.46 49.97 50.97
CA HIS A 3 13.12 49.99 49.65
C HIS A 3 14.05 48.79 49.41
N GLN A 4 14.32 47.93 50.40
CA GLN A 4 15.16 46.73 50.19
C GLN A 4 14.40 45.42 49.89
N ARG A 5 13.06 45.42 49.79
CA ARG A 5 12.27 44.22 49.45
C ARG A 5 11.75 44.16 48.01
N VAL A 6 11.98 45.18 47.19
CA VAL A 6 11.50 45.20 45.78
C VAL A 6 12.58 44.76 44.78
N CYS A 7 13.88 44.87 45.11
CA CYS A 7 14.96 44.45 44.20
C CYS A 7 15.29 42.94 44.25
N LEU A 8 14.85 42.18 45.26
CA LEU A 8 15.16 40.74 45.35
C LEU A 8 14.14 39.86 44.61
N VAL A 9 12.93 40.37 44.32
CA VAL A 9 11.89 39.61 43.59
C VAL A 9 12.05 39.75 42.06
N LEU A 10 12.59 40.88 41.58
CA LEU A 10 12.85 41.11 40.16
C LEU A 10 14.13 40.42 39.65
N LEU A 11 15.14 40.20 40.50
CA LEU A 11 16.36 39.48 40.09
C LEU A 11 16.15 37.96 39.98
N VAL A 12 15.23 37.39 40.76
CA VAL A 12 14.89 35.96 40.68
C VAL A 12 14.00 35.66 39.46
N PHE A 13 13.15 36.60 39.03
CA PHE A 13 12.33 36.44 37.82
C PHE A 13 13.09 36.64 36.50
N LEU A 14 14.19 37.41 36.48
CA LEU A 14 15.05 37.56 35.30
C LEU A 14 16.12 36.46 35.18
N LEU A 15 16.54 35.82 36.28
CA LEU A 15 17.43 34.65 36.24
C LEU A 15 16.70 33.33 35.92
N LEU A 16 15.38 33.25 36.13
CA LEU A 16 14.56 32.11 35.68
C LEU A 16 14.14 32.17 34.19
N ASN A 17 14.26 33.34 33.54
CA ASN A 17 13.95 33.49 32.10
C ASN A 17 15.19 33.55 31.19
N VAL A 18 16.40 33.48 31.73
CA VAL A 18 17.65 33.41 30.94
C VAL A 18 18.32 32.02 31.02
N LEU A 19 17.77 31.08 31.80
CA LEU A 19 18.22 29.68 31.84
C LEU A 19 17.29 28.69 31.11
N THR A 20 16.23 29.15 30.46
CA THR A 20 15.37 28.32 29.57
C THR A 20 15.73 28.45 28.08
N SER A 21 16.78 29.18 27.72
CA SER A 21 17.25 29.33 26.33
C SER A 21 18.55 28.58 26.00
N CYS A 22 19.15 27.84 26.94
CA CYS A 22 20.46 27.20 26.70
C CYS A 22 20.56 25.69 26.98
N SER A 23 19.49 24.95 27.28
CA SER A 23 19.52 23.48 27.33
C SER A 23 18.94 22.77 26.09
N LYS A 24 18.30 23.51 25.16
CA LYS A 24 17.65 22.95 23.96
C LYS A 24 18.58 22.60 22.79
N LYS A 25 19.84 23.03 22.80
CA LYS A 25 20.79 22.76 21.69
C LYS A 25 21.51 21.41 21.79
N THR A 26 21.48 20.74 22.94
CA THR A 26 22.36 19.58 23.20
C THR A 26 21.84 18.24 22.67
N GLU A 27 20.56 18.10 22.29
CA GLU A 27 20.02 16.86 21.68
C GLU A 27 19.82 16.95 20.15
N LEU A 28 19.73 18.15 19.56
CA LEU A 28 19.61 18.33 18.08
C LEU A 28 20.86 17.87 17.31
N ALA A 29 22.00 17.70 17.99
CA ALA A 29 23.27 17.27 17.38
C ALA A 29 23.26 15.83 16.82
N LYS A 30 22.20 15.04 17.08
CA LYS A 30 22.05 13.67 16.57
C LYS A 30 20.98 13.53 15.47
N THR A 31 20.22 14.57 15.18
CA THR A 31 19.23 14.53 14.10
C THR A 31 19.93 14.75 12.77
N PRO A 32 19.79 13.85 11.78
CA PRO A 32 20.31 14.08 10.45
C PRO A 32 19.79 15.40 9.88
N SER A 33 20.66 16.16 9.19
CA SER A 33 20.31 17.48 8.65
C SER A 33 19.07 17.47 7.75
N THR A 34 18.85 16.38 7.04
CA THR A 34 17.68 16.12 6.18
C THR A 34 16.35 16.07 6.95
N LEU A 35 16.36 15.71 8.23
CA LEU A 35 15.17 15.64 9.08
C LEU A 35 14.91 16.93 9.87
N ASN A 36 15.89 17.83 10.02
CA ASN A 36 15.76 19.04 10.85
C ASN A 36 14.65 20.00 10.39
N GLN A 37 14.31 19.99 9.11
CA GLN A 37 13.21 20.81 8.60
C GLN A 37 11.83 20.32 9.06
N TYR A 38 11.70 19.03 9.37
CA TYR A 38 10.45 18.39 9.81
C TYR A 38 10.44 18.16 11.33
N ILE A 39 11.57 17.82 11.94
CA ILE A 39 11.70 17.51 13.36
C ILE A 39 12.49 18.63 14.04
N LYS A 40 11.78 19.70 14.42
CA LYS A 40 12.39 20.91 15.02
C LYS A 40 12.77 20.75 16.49
N CYS A 41 12.09 19.85 17.21
CA CYS A 41 12.30 19.62 18.63
C CYS A 41 12.41 18.12 18.91
N ALA A 42 13.53 17.69 19.49
CA ALA A 42 13.76 16.28 19.82
C ALA A 42 12.83 15.81 20.95
N GLU A 43 12.48 16.69 21.89
CA GLU A 43 11.61 16.36 23.02
C GLU A 43 10.78 17.58 23.43
N SER A 44 9.50 17.38 23.71
CA SER A 44 8.61 18.42 24.26
C SER A 44 7.62 17.82 25.26
N PRO A 45 7.30 18.52 26.37
CA PRO A 45 6.25 18.08 27.28
C PRO A 45 4.90 18.05 26.56
N VAL A 46 4.03 17.13 26.96
CA VAL A 46 2.64 17.05 26.51
C VAL A 46 1.73 16.80 27.71
N GLU A 47 0.43 17.00 27.55
CA GLU A 47 -0.53 16.57 28.54
C GLU A 47 -0.71 15.05 28.51
N TYR A 48 -1.04 14.47 29.66
CA TYR A 48 -1.41 13.06 29.73
C TYR A 48 -2.91 12.90 29.52
N HIS A 49 -3.29 12.14 28.50
CA HIS A 49 -4.66 11.74 28.24
C HIS A 49 -4.74 10.22 28.27
N LYS A 50 -5.74 9.67 28.95
CA LYS A 50 -5.97 8.22 28.96
C LYS A 50 -6.64 7.82 27.65
N ILE A 51 -6.04 6.87 26.93
CA ILE A 51 -6.50 6.42 25.61
C ILE A 51 -6.98 4.97 25.66
N LEU A 52 -7.96 4.65 24.81
CA LEU A 52 -8.41 3.29 24.56
C LEU A 52 -7.71 2.74 23.30
N PHE A 53 -7.28 1.48 23.32
CA PHE A 53 -6.48 0.88 22.25
C PHE A 53 -7.23 -0.27 21.57
N HIS A 54 -7.01 -0.44 20.28
CA HIS A 54 -7.52 -1.55 19.49
C HIS A 54 -6.39 -2.53 19.12
N TYR A 55 -6.63 -3.84 19.23
CA TYR A 55 -5.64 -4.89 18.94
C TYR A 55 -6.12 -5.92 17.90
N GLY A 56 -7.01 -5.52 16.98
CA GLY A 56 -7.43 -6.33 15.83
C GLY A 56 -8.57 -7.34 16.07
N ASN A 57 -8.81 -7.73 17.33
CA ASN A 57 -9.73 -8.83 17.67
C ASN A 57 -10.94 -8.41 18.52
N MET A 58 -11.05 -7.12 18.86
CA MET A 58 -12.16 -6.59 19.64
C MET A 58 -12.69 -5.39 18.89
N ASP A 59 -13.93 -5.42 18.42
CA ASP A 59 -14.62 -4.25 17.90
C ASP A 59 -15.64 -3.78 18.93
N LEU A 60 -15.50 -2.53 19.37
CA LEU A 60 -16.49 -1.91 20.24
C LEU A 60 -17.71 -1.47 19.40
N PRO A 61 -18.93 -1.60 19.94
CA PRO A 61 -20.12 -1.21 19.20
C PRO A 61 -20.13 0.29 18.93
N ILE A 62 -20.26 0.65 17.65
CA ILE A 62 -20.39 2.04 17.19
C ILE A 62 -21.83 2.50 17.44
N PRO A 63 -22.07 3.63 18.14
CA PRO A 63 -23.41 4.15 18.37
C PRO A 63 -24.02 4.69 17.08
N ASP A 64 -25.35 4.82 17.00
CA ASP A 64 -26.01 5.42 15.83
C ASP A 64 -25.94 6.94 15.79
N PHE A 65 -25.78 7.59 16.95
CA PHE A 65 -25.72 9.03 17.10
C PHE A 65 -24.73 9.43 18.20
N LEU A 66 -24.22 10.65 18.08
CA LEU A 66 -23.46 11.34 19.13
C LEU A 66 -24.21 12.59 19.57
N THR A 67 -24.13 12.90 20.86
CA THR A 67 -24.43 14.26 21.33
C THR A 67 -23.31 15.21 20.92
N LYS A 68 -23.61 16.52 20.88
CA LYS A 68 -22.60 17.59 20.67
C LYS A 68 -21.36 17.40 21.54
N LYS A 69 -21.58 17.14 22.83
CA LYS A 69 -20.51 16.98 23.82
C LYS A 69 -19.60 15.79 23.48
N GLU A 70 -20.20 14.64 23.16
CA GLU A 70 -19.48 13.43 22.81
C GLU A 70 -18.64 13.60 21.53
N ALA A 71 -19.19 14.29 20.52
CA ALA A 71 -18.46 14.59 19.30
C ALA A 71 -17.28 15.54 19.54
N LEU A 72 -17.45 16.58 20.37
CA LEU A 72 -16.36 17.48 20.74
C LEU A 72 -15.25 16.78 21.53
N GLU A 73 -15.59 15.87 22.44
CA GLU A 73 -14.62 15.03 23.15
C GLU A 73 -13.85 14.09 22.20
N ASP A 74 -14.53 13.51 21.22
CA ASP A 74 -13.88 12.69 20.18
C ASP A 74 -12.91 13.51 19.33
N ILE A 75 -13.29 14.73 18.94
CA ILE A 75 -12.43 15.66 18.19
C ILE A 75 -11.20 16.05 19.01
N GLU A 76 -11.37 16.34 20.31
CA GLU A 76 -10.27 16.68 21.22
C GLU A 76 -9.25 15.55 21.31
N VAL A 77 -9.72 14.31 21.53
CA VAL A 77 -8.85 13.13 21.58
C VAL A 77 -8.18 12.88 20.23
N PHE A 78 -8.90 13.01 19.12
CA PHE A 78 -8.32 12.83 17.80
C PHE A 78 -7.23 13.87 17.49
N GLU A 79 -7.48 15.15 17.81
CA GLU A 79 -6.50 16.22 17.65
C GLU A 79 -5.26 15.97 18.52
N TYR A 80 -5.45 15.55 19.76
CA TYR A 80 -4.35 15.17 20.65
C TYR A 80 -3.52 14.02 20.05
N LEU A 81 -4.15 12.98 19.52
CA LEU A 81 -3.47 11.86 18.89
C LEU A 81 -2.68 12.28 17.64
N ILE A 82 -3.27 13.11 16.77
CA ILE A 82 -2.59 13.64 15.58
C ILE A 82 -1.38 14.49 15.97
N LYS A 83 -1.52 15.42 16.94
CA LYS A 83 -0.41 16.29 17.36
C LYS A 83 0.72 15.55 18.07
N THR A 84 0.40 14.51 18.84
CA THR A 84 1.38 13.84 19.72
C THR A 84 1.94 12.54 19.16
N SER A 85 1.19 11.85 18.29
CA SER A 85 1.47 10.46 17.93
C SER A 85 1.56 10.22 16.42
N TYR A 86 1.16 11.18 15.57
CA TYR A 86 1.34 11.08 14.12
C TYR A 86 2.72 11.59 13.69
N ALA A 87 3.54 10.69 13.16
CA ALA A 87 4.87 11.04 12.68
C ALA A 87 4.85 11.95 11.44
N GLY A 88 3.78 11.90 10.64
CA GLY A 88 3.61 12.76 9.47
C GLY A 88 3.12 14.18 9.79
N TYR A 89 2.75 14.51 11.03
CA TYR A 89 2.13 15.79 11.37
C TYR A 89 2.95 17.00 10.88
N GLU A 90 4.22 17.11 11.27
CA GLU A 90 5.07 18.24 10.88
C GLU A 90 5.45 18.20 9.39
N TYR A 91 5.59 16.99 8.82
CA TYR A 91 5.88 16.81 7.41
C TYR A 91 4.75 17.39 6.55
N TRP A 92 3.50 17.02 6.82
CA TRP A 92 2.36 17.50 6.04
C TRP A 92 2.08 18.99 6.28
N LYS A 93 2.31 19.53 7.48
CA LYS A 93 2.29 20.99 7.69
C LYS A 93 3.32 21.70 6.82
N HIS A 94 4.52 21.13 6.70
CA HIS A 94 5.54 21.66 5.78
C HIS A 94 5.12 21.55 4.30
N GLN A 95 4.31 20.56 3.94
CA GLN A 95 3.71 20.43 2.59
C GLN A 95 2.47 21.32 2.39
N GLY A 96 2.10 22.15 3.37
CA GLY A 96 0.99 23.10 3.27
C GLY A 96 -0.35 22.61 3.81
N VAL A 97 -0.41 21.46 4.50
CA VAL A 97 -1.63 20.98 5.14
C VAL A 97 -1.92 21.78 6.41
N ASP A 98 -3.09 22.40 6.47
CA ASP A 98 -3.56 23.14 7.63
C ASP A 98 -4.45 22.29 8.54
N PHE A 99 -3.80 21.54 9.45
CA PHE A 99 -4.52 20.75 10.45
C PHE A 99 -5.32 21.62 11.42
N ASP A 100 -4.85 22.83 11.73
CA ASP A 100 -5.50 23.69 12.71
C ASP A 100 -6.84 24.20 12.15
N LEU A 101 -6.88 24.54 10.85
CA LEU A 101 -8.11 24.81 10.12
C LEU A 101 -9.05 23.59 10.12
N TYR A 102 -8.57 22.42 9.71
CA TYR A 102 -9.39 21.19 9.68
C TYR A 102 -10.07 20.91 11.03
N PHE A 103 -9.32 20.97 12.15
CA PHE A 103 -9.91 20.73 13.47
C PHE A 103 -10.87 21.85 13.90
N SER A 104 -10.64 23.10 13.47
CA SER A 104 -11.56 24.20 13.72
C SER A 104 -12.88 24.06 12.95
N GLU A 105 -12.84 23.57 11.71
CA GLU A 105 -14.01 23.30 10.89
C GLU A 105 -14.80 22.11 11.43
N LEU A 106 -14.11 21.03 11.80
CA LEU A 106 -14.75 19.85 12.40
C LEU A 106 -15.42 20.18 13.75
N ARG A 107 -14.82 21.04 14.58
CA ARG A 107 -15.46 21.58 15.79
C ARG A 107 -16.68 22.42 15.45
N SER A 108 -16.56 23.36 14.50
CA SER A 108 -17.66 24.22 14.07
C SER A 108 -18.85 23.41 13.55
N PHE A 109 -18.60 22.32 12.83
CA PHE A 109 -19.61 21.35 12.40
C PHE A 109 -20.33 20.72 13.61
N ALA A 110 -19.59 20.27 14.62
CA ALA A 110 -20.17 19.64 15.80
C ALA A 110 -20.98 20.63 16.67
N GLU A 111 -20.51 21.87 16.83
CA GLU A 111 -21.15 22.91 17.64
C GLU A 111 -22.54 23.30 17.14
N GLN A 112 -22.79 23.19 15.84
CA GLN A 112 -24.05 23.56 15.19
C GLN A 112 -25.18 22.55 15.43
N LYS A 113 -24.90 21.40 16.06
CA LYS A 113 -25.86 20.29 16.16
C LYS A 113 -25.93 19.74 17.58
N ASP A 114 -27.12 19.53 18.11
CA ASP A 114 -27.29 18.92 19.43
C ASP A 114 -27.15 17.39 19.38
N THR A 115 -27.47 16.80 18.23
CA THR A 115 -27.31 15.37 17.95
C THR A 115 -26.80 15.19 16.52
N ILE A 116 -25.81 14.31 16.34
CA ILE A 116 -25.09 14.11 15.09
C ILE A 116 -25.21 12.63 14.72
N PRO A 117 -25.79 12.29 13.56
CA PRO A 117 -25.75 10.94 13.01
C PRO A 117 -24.30 10.46 12.82
N ILE A 118 -24.02 9.23 13.21
CA ILE A 118 -22.64 8.72 13.25
C ILE A 118 -21.98 8.68 11.86
N ASP A 119 -22.75 8.39 10.82
CA ASP A 119 -22.35 8.38 9.42
C ASP A 119 -22.01 9.77 8.90
N GLU A 120 -22.69 10.80 9.40
CA GLU A 120 -22.35 12.18 9.09
C GLU A 120 -21.05 12.61 9.79
N PHE A 121 -20.88 12.27 11.07
CA PHE A 121 -19.63 12.53 11.79
C PHE A 121 -18.44 11.79 11.16
N GLU A 122 -18.62 10.53 10.79
CA GLU A 122 -17.61 9.70 10.14
C GLU A 122 -17.11 10.32 8.84
N LYS A 123 -18.03 10.86 8.02
CA LYS A 123 -17.69 11.51 6.76
C LYS A 123 -16.81 12.74 7.00
N GLU A 124 -17.25 13.69 7.84
CA GLU A 124 -16.50 14.92 8.14
C GLU A 124 -15.13 14.60 8.78
N TRP A 125 -15.10 13.61 9.67
CA TRP A 125 -13.88 13.12 10.28
C TRP A 125 -12.90 12.54 9.25
N SER A 126 -13.40 11.82 8.23
CA SER A 126 -12.55 11.21 7.20
C SER A 126 -11.88 12.20 6.24
N GLU A 127 -12.36 13.45 6.16
CA GLU A 127 -11.87 14.45 5.19
C GLU A 127 -10.39 14.80 5.36
N ILE A 128 -9.81 14.64 6.55
CA ILE A 128 -8.36 14.81 6.78
C ILE A 128 -7.51 13.91 5.86
N LEU A 129 -8.00 12.73 5.51
CA LEU A 129 -7.30 11.78 4.64
C LEU A 129 -7.26 12.26 3.18
N SER A 130 -8.12 13.21 2.80
CA SER A 130 -8.05 13.85 1.49
C SER A 130 -6.84 14.77 1.36
N LEU A 131 -6.39 15.37 2.48
CA LEU A 131 -5.34 16.39 2.57
C LEU A 131 -3.93 15.81 2.56
N ILE A 132 -3.78 14.51 2.79
CA ILE A 132 -2.49 13.82 2.92
C ILE A 132 -2.39 12.63 1.97
N SER A 133 -1.19 12.09 1.80
CA SER A 133 -0.92 10.86 1.03
C SER A 133 0.03 9.97 1.81
N ASP A 134 -0.53 9.16 2.69
CA ASP A 134 0.19 8.28 3.63
C ASP A 134 -0.43 6.88 3.56
N GLY A 135 0.40 5.87 3.24
CA GLY A 135 -0.02 4.49 3.07
C GLY A 135 -0.35 3.72 4.35
N HIS A 136 -0.02 4.28 5.52
CA HIS A 136 -0.13 3.62 6.82
C HIS A 136 -1.12 4.30 7.78
N ILE A 137 -1.56 5.53 7.49
CA ILE A 137 -2.64 6.17 8.22
C ILE A 137 -4.00 5.65 7.74
N GLY A 138 -4.91 5.43 8.69
CA GLY A 138 -6.26 4.97 8.40
C GLY A 138 -7.25 5.40 9.46
N LEU A 139 -8.52 5.45 9.07
CA LEU A 139 -9.63 5.83 9.91
C LEU A 139 -10.75 4.82 9.68
N GLN A 140 -11.24 4.17 10.74
CA GLN A 140 -12.23 3.10 10.64
C GLN A 140 -13.41 3.39 11.56
N GLY A 141 -14.58 3.60 10.96
CA GLY A 141 -15.89 3.65 11.61
C GLY A 141 -16.78 2.53 11.08
N LYS A 142 -18.00 2.85 10.64
CA LYS A 142 -18.84 1.91 9.87
C LYS A 142 -18.20 1.57 8.52
N ASN A 143 -17.37 2.46 7.98
CA ASN A 143 -16.53 2.28 6.80
C ASN A 143 -15.04 2.39 7.17
N ALA A 144 -14.18 1.91 6.27
CA ALA A 144 -12.73 2.04 6.38
C ALA A 144 -12.21 3.05 5.35
N TYR A 145 -11.49 4.06 5.83
CA TYR A 145 -10.85 5.11 5.04
C TYR A 145 -9.34 5.05 5.22
N GLY A 146 -8.59 5.36 4.15
CA GLY A 146 -7.14 5.51 4.18
C GLY A 146 -6.72 6.66 3.28
N ALA A 147 -5.52 7.21 3.51
CA ALA A 147 -4.97 8.28 2.69
C ALA A 147 -4.16 7.77 1.48
N TYR A 148 -4.01 6.45 1.34
CA TYR A 148 -3.25 5.83 0.27
C TYR A 148 -3.88 6.06 -1.11
N LYS A 149 -3.10 6.62 -2.06
CA LYS A 149 -3.55 6.93 -3.43
C LYS A 149 -2.47 6.58 -4.45
N HIS A 150 -2.38 5.31 -4.85
CA HIS A 150 -1.30 4.84 -5.71
C HIS A 150 -1.22 5.56 -7.08
N LEU A 151 -0.10 6.19 -7.38
CA LEU A 151 0.25 6.70 -8.71
C LEU A 151 0.54 5.52 -9.64
N THR A 152 -0.49 5.16 -10.39
CA THR A 152 -0.54 3.91 -11.14
C THR A 152 -0.07 4.11 -12.57
N VAL A 153 0.77 3.20 -13.07
CA VAL A 153 1.06 3.13 -14.50
C VAL A 153 -0.05 2.40 -15.26
N TYR A 154 -0.42 2.96 -16.41
CA TYR A 154 -1.30 2.37 -17.41
C TYR A 154 -0.51 2.21 -18.71
N PHE A 155 -0.68 1.09 -19.41
CA PHE A 155 0.01 0.80 -20.66
C PHE A 155 -0.99 0.67 -21.81
N CYS A 156 -0.51 0.83 -23.03
CA CYS A 156 -1.18 0.31 -24.22
C CYS A 156 -0.45 -0.92 -24.75
N ASP A 157 -1.11 -1.66 -25.65
CA ASP A 157 -0.59 -2.89 -26.24
C ASP A 157 0.34 -2.63 -27.44
N ILE A 158 1.23 -1.64 -27.32
CA ILE A 158 2.20 -1.24 -28.34
C ILE A 158 3.59 -1.22 -27.72
N VAL A 159 4.56 -1.78 -28.43
CA VAL A 159 5.98 -1.80 -28.05
C VAL A 159 6.78 -1.10 -29.14
N VAL A 160 7.70 -0.22 -28.74
CA VAL A 160 8.58 0.52 -29.63
C VAL A 160 10.05 0.21 -29.35
N ALA A 161 10.88 0.23 -30.40
CA ALA A 161 12.33 0.20 -30.31
C ALA A 161 12.89 1.60 -30.61
N GLU A 162 13.89 2.01 -29.83
CA GLU A 162 14.69 3.19 -30.12
C GLU A 162 15.63 2.90 -31.31
N THR A 163 15.72 3.86 -32.23
CA THR A 163 16.63 3.81 -33.37
C THR A 163 17.88 4.65 -33.11
N GLU A 164 18.89 4.53 -33.99
CA GLU A 164 20.13 5.32 -33.93
C GLU A 164 19.91 6.86 -33.97
N GLN A 165 18.74 7.32 -34.42
CA GLN A 165 18.39 8.74 -34.52
C GLN A 165 17.51 9.22 -33.36
N GLU A 166 17.46 8.47 -32.25
CA GLU A 166 16.59 8.75 -31.08
C GLU A 166 15.10 8.83 -31.46
N THR A 167 14.70 8.13 -32.53
CA THR A 167 13.30 7.96 -32.93
C THR A 167 12.78 6.61 -32.44
N TYR A 168 11.46 6.45 -32.35
CA TYR A 168 10.84 5.26 -31.76
C TYR A 168 9.97 4.55 -32.78
N LYS A 169 10.39 3.35 -33.18
CA LYS A 169 9.71 2.55 -34.21
C LYS A 169 8.88 1.44 -33.57
N VAL A 170 7.63 1.29 -33.99
CA VAL A 170 6.73 0.23 -33.51
C VAL A 170 7.25 -1.13 -33.97
N ILE A 171 7.48 -2.03 -33.00
CA ILE A 171 7.96 -3.40 -33.22
C ILE A 171 6.90 -4.46 -32.91
N ASN A 172 5.89 -4.12 -32.11
CA ASN A 172 4.72 -4.94 -31.83
C ASN A 172 3.52 -4.05 -31.51
N SER A 173 2.34 -4.41 -32.03
CA SER A 173 1.07 -3.72 -31.76
C SER A 173 -0.06 -4.73 -31.74
N GLN A 174 -0.98 -4.61 -30.78
CA GLN A 174 -2.27 -5.32 -30.76
C GLN A 174 -3.44 -4.36 -31.01
N PHE A 175 -3.16 -3.19 -31.61
CA PHE A 175 -4.12 -2.16 -31.91
C PHE A 175 -4.05 -1.81 -33.41
N GLU A 176 -5.06 -2.21 -34.19
CA GLU A 176 -5.04 -2.18 -35.67
C GLU A 176 -4.64 -0.83 -36.30
N PRO A 177 -5.07 0.34 -35.75
CA PRO A 177 -4.68 1.64 -36.31
C PRO A 177 -3.17 1.95 -36.24
N VAL A 178 -2.38 1.20 -35.47
CA VAL A 178 -0.93 1.35 -35.34
C VAL A 178 -0.25 0.06 -35.75
N LYS A 179 0.62 0.10 -36.77
CA LYS A 179 1.24 -1.07 -37.38
C LYS A 179 2.73 -1.14 -37.06
N THR A 180 3.27 -2.36 -37.06
CA THR A 180 4.72 -2.54 -37.02
C THR A 180 5.37 -1.77 -38.15
N GLY A 181 6.39 -0.99 -37.83
CA GLY A 181 7.07 -0.09 -38.76
C GLY A 181 6.67 1.38 -38.65
N ASP A 182 5.53 1.69 -38.04
CA ASP A 182 5.13 3.07 -37.75
C ASP A 182 6.08 3.72 -36.74
N TYR A 183 6.15 5.06 -36.75
CA TYR A 183 6.93 5.83 -35.78
C TYR A 183 6.03 6.43 -34.72
N PHE A 184 6.41 6.28 -33.46
CA PHE A 184 5.81 7.01 -32.34
C PHE A 184 6.39 8.43 -32.33
N THR A 185 5.56 9.41 -32.70
CA THR A 185 5.93 10.80 -32.98
C THR A 185 5.28 11.77 -31.99
N GLN A 186 5.10 11.32 -30.74
CA GLN A 186 4.48 12.09 -29.68
C GLN A 186 5.44 13.15 -29.14
N ASN A 187 4.92 14.36 -28.90
CA ASN A 187 5.66 15.39 -28.17
C ASN A 187 5.87 14.94 -26.72
N ASP A 188 7.01 15.30 -26.13
CA ASP A 188 7.42 14.89 -24.78
C ASP A 188 7.46 13.37 -24.62
N VAL A 189 8.00 12.69 -25.65
CA VAL A 189 8.03 11.23 -25.79
C VAL A 189 8.54 10.51 -24.53
N SER A 190 9.52 11.09 -23.83
CA SER A 190 10.08 10.57 -22.57
C SER A 190 9.06 10.33 -21.47
N ASN A 191 7.95 11.08 -21.46
CA ASN A 191 6.89 10.91 -20.47
C ASN A 191 6.04 9.66 -20.71
N TYR A 192 6.18 9.04 -21.89
CA TYR A 192 5.39 7.88 -22.32
C TYR A 192 6.21 6.61 -22.45
N LEU A 193 7.54 6.67 -22.33
CA LEU A 193 8.44 5.55 -22.61
C LEU A 193 8.89 4.85 -21.34
N PHE A 194 8.53 3.59 -21.22
CA PHE A 194 8.82 2.74 -20.08
C PHE A 194 9.72 1.59 -20.54
N LYS A 195 11.02 1.68 -20.23
CA LYS A 195 12.03 0.73 -20.71
C LYS A 195 11.66 -0.70 -20.36
N THR A 196 11.65 -1.60 -21.34
CA THR A 196 11.31 -3.02 -21.16
C THR A 196 12.46 -3.94 -21.56
N LEU A 197 12.29 -5.23 -21.30
CA LEU A 197 13.27 -6.24 -21.66
C LEU A 197 13.47 -6.25 -23.18
N SER A 198 14.72 -6.18 -23.62
CA SER A 198 15.13 -6.04 -25.02
C SER A 198 16.34 -6.94 -25.34
N PRO A 199 16.64 -7.14 -26.64
CA PRO A 199 17.90 -7.74 -27.07
C PRO A 199 19.10 -6.96 -26.52
N ALA A 200 20.23 -7.66 -26.34
CA ALA A 200 21.47 -7.04 -25.92
C ALA A 200 21.90 -5.96 -26.92
N GLY A 201 22.14 -4.75 -26.43
CA GLY A 201 22.53 -3.60 -27.26
C GLY A 201 21.36 -2.78 -27.80
N GLU A 202 20.12 -3.22 -27.59
CA GLU A 202 18.91 -2.50 -28.01
C GLU A 202 18.14 -1.94 -26.82
N ASN A 203 17.38 -0.86 -27.05
CA ASN A 203 16.43 -0.32 -26.08
C ASN A 203 15.01 -0.42 -26.63
N HIS A 204 14.17 -1.20 -25.95
CA HIS A 204 12.74 -1.29 -26.24
C HIS A 204 11.94 -0.66 -25.10
N TYR A 205 10.75 -0.16 -25.41
CA TYR A 205 9.89 0.54 -24.48
C TYR A 205 8.43 0.10 -24.63
N LEU A 206 7.76 -0.04 -23.49
CA LEU A 206 6.29 0.00 -23.44
C LEU A 206 5.86 1.46 -23.50
N ILE A 207 4.73 1.71 -24.15
CA ILE A 207 4.09 3.03 -24.12
C ILE A 207 3.10 3.05 -22.94
N GLY A 208 3.29 4.00 -22.01
CA GLY A 208 2.54 4.07 -20.77
C GLY A 208 2.27 5.51 -20.29
N VAL A 209 1.47 5.66 -19.23
CA VAL A 209 1.30 6.91 -18.48
C VAL A 209 1.06 6.64 -17.00
N PHE A 210 1.57 7.52 -16.14
CA PHE A 210 1.21 7.53 -14.72
C PHE A 210 -0.07 8.33 -14.49
N SER A 211 -0.94 7.83 -13.61
CA SER A 211 -2.09 8.60 -13.15
C SER A 211 -2.61 8.12 -11.79
N TYR A 212 -3.05 9.07 -10.96
CA TYR A 212 -3.82 8.80 -9.74
C TYR A 212 -5.26 8.40 -10.05
N GLN A 213 -5.77 8.85 -11.20
CA GLN A 213 -7.10 8.52 -11.70
C GLN A 213 -6.98 7.55 -12.89
N PRO A 214 -7.83 6.55 -13.01
CA PRO A 214 -7.61 5.58 -14.07
C PRO A 214 -7.82 6.15 -15.47
N ILE A 215 -7.00 5.67 -16.39
CA ILE A 215 -6.98 6.10 -17.79
C ILE A 215 -7.35 4.90 -18.65
N THR A 216 -8.41 5.07 -19.45
CA THR A 216 -8.89 4.07 -20.41
C THR A 216 -8.48 4.39 -21.83
N SER A 217 -8.24 5.66 -22.15
CA SER A 217 -7.73 6.06 -23.46
C SER A 217 -6.95 7.38 -23.40
N GLN A 218 -6.08 7.57 -24.38
CA GLN A 218 -5.35 8.82 -24.58
C GLN A 218 -5.00 9.01 -26.05
N LYS A 219 -5.11 10.26 -26.51
CA LYS A 219 -4.72 10.66 -27.87
C LYS A 219 -3.21 10.79 -27.97
N LEU A 220 -2.58 9.94 -28.79
CA LEU A 220 -1.14 9.89 -29.02
C LEU A 220 -0.80 9.99 -30.51
N SER A 221 0.38 10.52 -30.83
CA SER A 221 0.82 10.74 -32.21
C SER A 221 1.66 9.57 -32.76
N PHE A 222 1.22 9.00 -33.89
CA PHE A 222 1.98 8.03 -34.68
C PHE A 222 2.06 8.50 -36.13
N ASN A 223 3.25 8.50 -36.73
CA ASN A 223 3.51 9.05 -38.06
C ASN A 223 2.95 10.48 -38.24
N ASN A 224 3.11 11.32 -37.21
CA ASN A 224 2.57 12.67 -37.10
C ASN A 224 1.04 12.78 -37.17
N LYS A 225 0.32 11.68 -36.94
CA LYS A 225 -1.14 11.63 -36.88
C LYS A 225 -1.60 11.30 -35.47
N PRO A 226 -2.50 12.09 -34.87
CA PRO A 226 -3.01 11.77 -33.57
C PRO A 226 -4.09 10.68 -33.65
N ILE A 227 -3.94 9.65 -32.83
CA ILE A 227 -4.78 8.46 -32.76
C ILE A 227 -5.24 8.28 -31.31
N GLU A 228 -6.51 7.99 -31.09
CA GLU A 228 -7.02 7.63 -29.76
C GLU A 228 -6.59 6.20 -29.42
N ILE A 229 -5.67 6.05 -28.47
CA ILE A 229 -5.12 4.76 -28.05
C ILE A 229 -5.81 4.31 -26.76
N GLN A 230 -6.19 3.03 -26.69
CA GLN A 230 -6.71 2.45 -25.46
C GLN A 230 -5.59 2.11 -24.49
N PHE A 231 -5.82 2.43 -23.21
CA PHE A 231 -4.91 2.18 -22.10
C PHE A 231 -5.57 1.25 -21.09
N HIS A 232 -4.74 0.48 -20.41
CA HIS A 232 -5.18 -0.49 -19.43
C HIS A 232 -4.13 -0.63 -18.31
N GLU A 233 -4.53 -1.24 -17.20
CA GLU A 233 -3.60 -1.48 -16.10
C GLU A 233 -2.55 -2.54 -16.44
N ASN A 234 -1.47 -2.57 -15.67
CA ASN A 234 -0.45 -3.60 -15.86
C ASN A 234 -1.03 -5.01 -15.58
N ARG A 235 -0.78 -5.94 -16.51
CA ARG A 235 -1.13 -7.37 -16.44
C ARG A 235 -0.51 -8.08 -15.23
N LEU A 236 0.54 -7.52 -14.61
CA LEU A 236 1.09 -8.01 -13.34
C LEU A 236 0.05 -8.04 -12.21
N GLY A 237 -0.97 -7.17 -12.24
CA GLY A 237 -2.07 -7.18 -11.29
C GLY A 237 -2.95 -8.44 -11.35
N PHE A 238 -2.84 -9.24 -12.42
CA PHE A 238 -3.60 -10.48 -12.63
C PHE A 238 -2.75 -11.74 -12.42
N VAL A 239 -1.53 -11.59 -11.91
CA VAL A 239 -0.66 -12.71 -11.54
C VAL A 239 -1.18 -13.34 -10.26
N LYS A 240 -1.60 -14.61 -10.37
CA LYS A 240 -2.02 -15.41 -9.23
C LYS A 240 -0.82 -16.12 -8.60
N ASN A 241 -0.65 -15.94 -7.31
CA ASN A 241 0.30 -16.66 -6.48
C ASN A 241 -0.27 -18.04 -6.11
N ASN A 242 0.13 -19.05 -6.89
CA ASN A 242 -0.28 -20.44 -6.66
C ASN A 242 0.54 -21.15 -5.56
N GLN A 243 1.40 -20.44 -4.83
CA GLN A 243 2.26 -21.06 -3.82
C GLN A 243 1.46 -21.37 -2.54
N SER A 244 1.63 -22.58 -2.02
CA SER A 244 0.98 -23.03 -0.78
C SER A 244 1.61 -22.43 0.48
N ARG A 245 2.82 -21.87 0.38
CA ARG A 245 3.59 -21.30 1.50
C ARG A 245 4.00 -19.85 1.21
N PRO A 246 4.08 -18.99 2.24
CA PRO A 246 4.53 -17.60 2.09
C PRO A 246 5.95 -17.45 1.53
N PHE A 247 6.80 -18.47 1.72
CA PHE A 247 8.17 -18.53 1.22
C PHE A 247 8.47 -19.92 0.62
N ASN A 248 9.17 -19.95 -0.51
CA ASN A 248 9.80 -21.14 -1.07
C ASN A 248 10.93 -20.78 -2.04
N ILE A 249 11.78 -21.76 -2.32
CA ILE A 249 12.82 -21.69 -3.35
C ILE A 249 12.60 -22.85 -4.31
N ARG A 250 12.71 -22.57 -5.61
CA ARG A 250 12.77 -23.59 -6.67
C ARG A 250 13.84 -23.24 -7.67
N LYS A 251 14.34 -24.21 -8.43
CA LYS A 251 15.32 -24.00 -9.50
C LYS A 251 14.68 -24.34 -10.85
N VAL A 252 14.82 -23.44 -11.82
CA VAL A 252 14.35 -23.65 -13.20
C VAL A 252 15.48 -23.23 -14.14
N ASN A 253 15.93 -24.12 -15.02
CA ASN A 253 17.03 -23.84 -15.97
C ASN A 253 18.27 -23.20 -15.30
N ASN A 254 18.69 -23.73 -14.15
CA ASN A 254 19.78 -23.21 -13.33
C ASN A 254 19.60 -21.79 -12.78
N ILE A 255 18.38 -21.24 -12.81
CA ILE A 255 18.01 -19.98 -12.17
C ILE A 255 17.31 -20.33 -10.85
N ALA A 256 17.82 -19.79 -9.74
CA ALA A 256 17.15 -19.88 -8.45
C ALA A 256 15.99 -18.89 -8.40
N ILE A 257 14.79 -19.37 -8.11
CA ILE A 257 13.58 -18.56 -7.97
C ILE A 257 13.19 -18.56 -6.50
N VAL A 258 13.35 -17.41 -5.86
CA VAL A 258 13.00 -17.16 -4.46
C VAL A 258 11.65 -16.48 -4.46
N ASN A 259 10.60 -17.16 -3.97
CA ASN A 259 9.29 -16.55 -3.80
C ASN A 259 9.10 -16.17 -2.34
N VAL A 260 8.79 -14.91 -2.05
CA VAL A 260 8.42 -14.45 -0.71
C VAL A 260 7.31 -13.41 -0.77
N SER A 261 6.18 -13.70 -0.12
CA SER A 261 4.92 -12.96 -0.28
C SER A 261 4.37 -12.38 1.03
N SER A 262 5.19 -12.37 2.08
CA SER A 262 4.88 -11.71 3.35
C SER A 262 6.16 -11.59 4.16
N PHE A 263 6.24 -10.54 4.98
CA PHE A 263 7.23 -10.38 6.04
C PHE A 263 6.57 -10.24 7.41
N ALA A 264 5.37 -10.80 7.60
CA ALA A 264 4.64 -10.73 8.87
C ALA A 264 5.42 -11.41 10.01
N ASN A 265 5.39 -10.82 11.22
CA ASN A 265 6.13 -11.36 12.36
C ASN A 265 5.53 -12.68 12.87
N GLU A 266 4.24 -12.89 12.64
CA GLU A 266 3.46 -14.07 13.06
C GLU A 266 3.94 -15.36 12.38
N ILE A 267 4.64 -15.25 11.24
CA ILE A 267 5.20 -16.37 10.49
C ILE A 267 6.72 -16.47 10.65
N TYR A 268 7.27 -15.99 11.79
CA TYR A 268 8.71 -15.95 12.05
C TYR A 268 9.47 -17.27 11.75
N PRO A 269 8.97 -18.48 12.08
CA PRO A 269 9.68 -19.71 11.73
C PRO A 269 9.94 -19.88 10.23
N ILE A 270 9.00 -19.44 9.39
CA ILE A 270 9.15 -19.45 7.92
C ILE A 270 10.11 -18.34 7.49
N MET A 271 10.01 -17.16 8.11
CA MET A 271 10.90 -16.02 7.80
C MET A 271 12.35 -16.29 8.22
N LYS A 272 12.57 -17.10 9.25
CA LYS A 272 13.90 -17.59 9.60
C LYS A 272 14.51 -18.43 8.49
N GLN A 273 13.75 -19.34 7.89
CA GLN A 273 14.21 -20.12 6.73
C GLN A 273 14.54 -19.21 5.54
N PHE A 274 13.69 -18.19 5.29
CA PHE A 274 13.96 -17.18 4.27
C PHE A 274 15.29 -16.47 4.53
N MET A 275 15.51 -15.93 5.73
CA MET A 275 16.77 -15.25 6.08
C MET A 275 17.99 -16.15 5.91
N GLU A 276 17.93 -17.39 6.38
CA GLU A 276 19.03 -18.37 6.30
C GLU A 276 19.34 -18.76 4.85
N SER A 277 18.33 -18.79 3.97
CA SER A 277 18.51 -19.14 2.56
C SER A 277 19.45 -18.20 1.79
N GLY A 278 19.66 -16.97 2.27
CA GLY A 278 20.64 -16.06 1.69
C GLY A 278 22.05 -16.67 1.61
N HIS A 279 22.46 -17.45 2.63
CA HIS A 279 23.74 -18.16 2.61
C HIS A 279 23.79 -19.28 1.57
N GLN A 280 22.68 -19.98 1.38
CA GLN A 280 22.57 -21.13 0.47
C GLN A 280 22.65 -20.69 -1.00
N LEU A 281 22.30 -19.44 -1.28
CA LEU A 281 22.21 -18.89 -2.63
C LEU A 281 23.44 -18.09 -3.06
N LYS A 282 24.47 -17.98 -2.22
CA LYS A 282 25.67 -17.15 -2.49
C LYS A 282 26.40 -17.51 -3.78
N ASP A 283 26.40 -18.78 -4.15
CA ASP A 283 27.11 -19.30 -5.31
C ASP A 283 26.22 -19.39 -6.56
N GLU A 284 24.95 -18.96 -6.47
CA GLU A 284 24.04 -19.00 -7.60
C GLU A 284 24.41 -17.94 -8.64
N LYS A 285 24.41 -18.34 -9.91
CA LYS A 285 24.69 -17.43 -11.03
C LYS A 285 23.57 -16.41 -11.22
N TYR A 286 22.33 -16.86 -11.12
CA TYR A 286 21.12 -16.05 -11.30
C TYR A 286 20.12 -16.35 -10.20
N ILE A 287 19.62 -15.28 -9.57
CA ILE A 287 18.52 -15.35 -8.61
C ILE A 287 17.40 -14.43 -9.12
N ILE A 288 16.19 -14.98 -9.26
CA ILE A 288 14.95 -14.19 -9.39
C ILE A 288 14.29 -14.17 -8.00
N ALA A 289 14.39 -13.04 -7.31
CA ALA A 289 13.67 -12.78 -6.08
C ALA A 289 12.29 -12.19 -6.41
N ASN A 290 11.28 -13.06 -6.47
CA ASN A 290 9.90 -12.68 -6.65
C ASN A 290 9.30 -12.23 -5.31
N VAL A 291 9.11 -10.92 -5.19
CA VAL A 291 8.50 -10.27 -4.02
C VAL A 291 7.10 -9.73 -4.31
N MET A 292 6.51 -10.00 -5.48
CA MET A 292 5.17 -9.52 -5.83
C MET A 292 4.12 -9.91 -4.77
N ASN A 293 3.16 -9.01 -4.56
CA ASN A 293 2.08 -9.17 -3.58
C ASN A 293 2.60 -9.36 -2.13
N ASN A 294 3.78 -8.85 -1.81
CA ASN A 294 4.31 -8.82 -0.46
C ASN A 294 3.96 -7.49 0.22
N GLY A 295 2.87 -7.49 1.01
CA GLY A 295 2.40 -6.32 1.76
C GLY A 295 3.29 -5.88 2.93
N GLY A 296 4.40 -6.58 3.18
CA GLY A 296 5.38 -6.20 4.20
C GLY A 296 5.21 -6.90 5.53
N GLY A 297 5.52 -6.17 6.61
CA GLY A 297 5.76 -6.69 7.96
C GLY A 297 7.08 -6.17 8.52
N SER A 298 8.00 -7.04 8.92
CA SER A 298 9.30 -6.64 9.50
C SER A 298 10.39 -6.49 8.46
N SER A 299 10.98 -5.30 8.37
CA SER A 299 12.15 -5.00 7.52
C SER A 299 13.43 -5.76 7.94
N LEU A 300 13.45 -6.37 9.13
CA LEU A 300 14.57 -7.22 9.56
C LEU A 300 14.76 -8.43 8.65
N PHE A 301 13.66 -9.03 8.17
CA PHE A 301 13.71 -10.22 7.33
C PHE A 301 14.41 -9.98 5.98
N PRO A 302 14.00 -8.99 5.16
CA PRO A 302 14.70 -8.69 3.92
C PRO A 302 16.15 -8.22 4.16
N GLN A 303 16.41 -7.42 5.21
CA GLN A 303 17.76 -6.97 5.53
C GLN A 303 18.71 -8.13 5.84
N THR A 304 18.25 -9.09 6.65
CA THR A 304 19.05 -10.25 7.04
C THR A 304 19.27 -11.19 5.85
N PHE A 305 18.25 -11.41 5.01
CA PHE A 305 18.42 -12.18 3.78
C PHE A 305 19.50 -11.57 2.87
N ILE A 306 19.44 -10.25 2.60
CA ILE A 306 20.43 -9.58 1.76
C ILE A 306 21.81 -9.58 2.40
N SER A 307 21.93 -9.37 3.72
CA SER A 307 23.21 -9.50 4.42
C SER A 307 23.79 -10.90 4.28
N ASN A 308 22.96 -11.93 4.44
CA ASN A 308 23.37 -13.33 4.33
C ASN A 308 23.74 -13.71 2.90
N LEU A 309 23.14 -13.10 1.88
CA LEU A 309 23.45 -13.30 0.46
C LEU A 309 24.70 -12.53 0.02
N ASN A 310 24.77 -11.25 0.35
CA ASN A 310 25.71 -10.28 -0.23
C ASN A 310 26.88 -9.95 0.70
N GLY A 311 26.97 -10.55 1.89
CA GLY A 311 28.04 -10.28 2.85
C GLY A 311 28.09 -8.83 3.34
N LYS A 312 27.07 -8.03 3.00
CA LYS A 312 26.81 -6.68 3.48
C LYS A 312 25.36 -6.33 3.21
N VAL A 313 24.81 -5.48 4.05
CA VAL A 313 23.51 -4.84 3.83
C VAL A 313 23.64 -3.36 4.11
N TYR A 314 23.07 -2.55 3.24
CA TYR A 314 22.96 -1.12 3.43
C TYR A 314 21.71 -0.61 2.73
N TRP A 315 21.00 0.28 3.43
CA TRP A 315 19.86 0.99 2.89
C TRP A 315 19.95 2.42 3.36
N ASP A 316 20.26 3.34 2.46
CA ASP A 316 20.52 4.74 2.75
C ASP A 316 19.24 5.45 3.18
N THR A 317 18.81 5.29 4.43
CA THR A 317 17.60 5.95 4.94
C THR A 317 17.92 6.86 6.10
N HIS A 318 17.14 7.93 6.20
CA HIS A 318 17.11 8.81 7.36
C HIS A 318 15.76 8.64 8.01
N TRP A 319 15.72 8.29 9.29
CA TRP A 319 14.48 7.96 9.95
C TRP A 319 14.33 8.65 11.30
N GLY A 320 13.08 8.90 11.66
CA GLY A 320 12.63 9.38 12.96
C GLY A 320 11.59 8.43 13.52
N GLU A 321 11.76 8.05 14.77
CA GLU A 321 10.82 7.25 15.55
C GLU A 321 10.23 8.12 16.66
N LEU A 322 8.91 8.35 16.59
CA LEU A 322 8.19 9.22 17.51
C LEU A 322 7.65 8.43 18.69
N SER A 323 7.97 8.77 19.93
CA SER A 323 7.37 8.19 21.14
C SER A 323 6.54 9.22 21.90
N SER A 324 5.40 8.81 22.42
CA SER A 324 4.45 9.63 23.19
C SER A 324 3.71 8.72 24.19
N PRO A 325 3.00 9.25 25.20
CA PRO A 325 2.25 8.41 26.13
C PRO A 325 1.30 7.43 25.43
N PRO A 326 0.47 7.83 24.43
CA PRO A 326 -0.40 6.89 23.72
C PRO A 326 0.36 5.74 23.06
N ILE A 327 1.51 6.01 22.44
CA ILE A 327 2.25 4.96 21.73
C ILE A 327 2.94 4.00 22.70
N ILE A 328 3.54 4.53 23.77
CA ILE A 328 4.19 3.70 24.79
C ILE A 328 3.16 2.76 25.43
N GLU A 329 1.98 3.29 25.78
CA GLU A 329 0.91 2.50 26.38
C GLU A 329 0.31 1.47 25.39
N TYR A 330 0.12 1.84 24.12
CA TYR A 330 -0.33 0.92 23.07
C TYR A 330 0.57 -0.32 22.97
N TYR A 331 1.89 -0.15 22.87
CA TYR A 331 2.78 -1.31 22.82
C TYR A 331 2.85 -2.05 24.15
N ALA A 332 2.78 -1.36 25.29
CA ALA A 332 2.81 -2.02 26.59
C ALA A 332 1.63 -2.97 26.80
N GLY A 333 0.45 -2.61 26.27
CA GLY A 333 -0.78 -3.40 26.35
C GLY A 333 -0.88 -4.54 25.34
N TYR A 334 0.10 -4.71 24.45
CA TYR A 334 0.09 -5.80 23.47
C TYR A 334 0.21 -7.17 24.14
N ASP A 335 -0.67 -8.12 23.76
CA ASP A 335 -0.65 -9.49 24.27
C ASP A 335 0.37 -10.36 23.51
N LEU A 336 1.44 -10.74 24.20
CA LEU A 336 2.48 -11.63 23.67
C LEU A 336 2.16 -13.11 23.86
N GLU A 337 1.27 -13.47 24.79
CA GLU A 337 1.03 -14.87 25.18
C GLU A 337 0.15 -15.57 24.14
N SER A 338 -0.92 -14.91 23.66
CA SER A 338 -1.75 -15.44 22.58
C SER A 338 -1.07 -15.46 21.21
N LYS A 339 0.11 -14.81 21.07
CA LYS A 339 0.85 -14.64 19.82
C LYS A 339 2.29 -15.16 19.93
N ALA A 340 2.46 -16.44 20.26
CA ALA A 340 3.77 -17.01 20.57
C ALA A 340 4.79 -17.02 19.41
N ALA A 341 4.36 -16.96 18.15
CA ALA A 341 5.26 -17.05 17.00
C ALA A 341 6.00 -15.74 16.63
N GLN A 342 5.89 -14.68 17.45
CA GLN A 342 6.48 -13.36 17.18
C GLN A 342 8.01 -13.35 17.23
N SER A 343 8.64 -12.46 16.46
CA SER A 343 10.09 -12.31 16.41
C SER A 343 10.68 -11.82 17.76
N PRO A 344 11.93 -12.21 18.11
CA PRO A 344 12.57 -11.78 19.36
C PRO A 344 12.67 -10.26 19.50
N GLY A 345 12.97 -9.55 18.40
CA GLY A 345 13.06 -8.09 18.40
C GLY A 345 11.73 -7.41 18.74
N PHE A 346 10.62 -7.90 18.19
CA PHE A 346 9.29 -7.39 18.51
C PHE A 346 8.94 -7.61 19.98
N ARG A 347 9.20 -8.81 20.53
CA ARG A 347 9.02 -9.10 21.97
C ARG A 347 9.82 -8.15 22.86
N GLN A 348 11.09 -7.89 22.50
CA GLN A 348 11.95 -6.95 23.25
C GLN A 348 11.39 -5.52 23.21
N MET A 349 10.85 -5.09 22.08
CA MET A 349 10.20 -3.78 21.93
C MET A 349 8.99 -3.65 22.87
N ILE A 350 8.12 -4.66 22.94
CA ILE A 350 6.97 -4.67 23.86
C ILE A 350 7.43 -4.55 25.32
N GLU A 351 8.39 -5.38 25.74
CA GLU A 351 8.93 -5.35 27.10
C GLU A 351 9.61 -4.02 27.46
N LYS A 352 10.31 -3.40 26.50
CA LYS A 352 10.86 -2.05 26.66
C LYS A 352 9.75 -1.04 26.93
N ASN A 353 8.65 -1.06 26.17
CA ASN A 353 7.54 -0.14 26.36
C ASN A 353 6.82 -0.34 27.70
N ARG A 354 6.62 -1.58 28.15
CA ARG A 354 6.06 -1.90 29.48
C ARG A 354 6.83 -1.24 30.62
N ARG A 355 8.16 -1.20 30.53
CA ARG A 355 9.02 -0.53 31.53
C ARG A 355 8.93 0.99 31.48
N LEU A 356 8.58 1.57 30.33
CA LEU A 356 8.53 3.02 30.12
C LEU A 356 7.19 3.65 30.54
N VAL A 357 6.08 2.89 30.56
CA VAL A 357 4.71 3.41 30.84
C VAL A 357 4.68 4.37 32.02
N LYS A 358 5.14 3.93 33.21
CA LYS A 358 5.04 4.74 34.43
C LYS A 358 5.82 6.05 34.33
N SER A 359 6.95 6.06 33.63
CA SER A 359 7.74 7.28 33.41
C SER A 359 7.04 8.27 32.47
N TYR A 360 6.36 7.77 31.43
CA TYR A 360 5.59 8.58 30.51
C TYR A 360 4.25 9.06 31.10
N GLN A 361 3.73 8.39 32.13
CA GLN A 361 2.58 8.88 32.90
C GLN A 361 2.95 9.99 33.89
N ILE A 362 4.12 9.88 34.54
CA ILE A 362 4.59 10.88 35.53
C ILE A 362 5.11 12.15 34.85
N ALA A 363 5.85 12.00 33.75
CA ALA A 363 6.43 13.10 32.99
C ALA A 363 6.11 12.92 31.49
N PRO A 364 4.86 13.23 31.09
CA PRO A 364 4.39 12.98 29.73
C PRO A 364 5.10 13.87 28.73
N LYS A 365 5.58 13.24 27.66
CA LYS A 365 6.37 13.90 26.63
C LYS A 365 6.24 13.26 25.27
N LYS A 366 6.33 14.09 24.25
CA LYS A 366 6.58 13.72 22.86
C LYS A 366 8.10 13.70 22.66
N LYS A 367 8.65 12.60 22.17
CA LYS A 367 10.09 12.42 21.94
C LYS A 367 10.37 11.79 20.59
N TRP A 368 11.30 12.38 19.85
CA TRP A 368 11.86 11.81 18.63
C TRP A 368 13.20 11.13 18.92
N VAL A 369 13.39 9.95 18.35
CA VAL A 369 14.70 9.34 18.16
C VAL A 369 14.97 9.33 16.67
N CYS A 370 16.00 10.04 16.25
CA CYS A 370 16.37 10.16 14.84
C CYS A 370 17.70 9.48 14.59
N SER A 371 17.85 8.83 13.44
CA SER A 371 19.13 8.30 12.98
C SER A 371 19.19 8.28 11.47
N LYS A 372 20.40 8.16 10.95
CA LYS A 372 20.66 7.64 9.62
C LYS A 372 21.05 6.16 9.75
N ASN A 373 20.72 5.32 8.78
CA ASN A 373 21.38 4.02 8.68
C ASN A 373 22.88 4.23 8.44
N GLY A 374 23.72 3.64 9.30
CA GLY A 374 25.17 3.78 9.24
C GLY A 374 25.82 3.03 8.08
N GLU A 375 27.13 3.19 7.93
CA GLU A 375 27.95 2.52 6.89
C GLU A 375 27.64 1.01 6.77
N PRO A 376 27.73 0.44 5.56
CA PRO A 376 27.41 -0.96 5.31
C PRO A 376 28.10 -1.88 6.32
N THR A 377 27.31 -2.69 7.03
CA THR A 377 27.89 -3.69 7.93
C THR A 377 28.41 -4.85 7.10
N LYS A 378 29.73 -5.01 6.98
CA LYS A 378 30.35 -6.13 6.28
C LYS A 378 30.30 -7.38 7.14
N THR A 379 29.55 -8.38 6.69
CA THR A 379 29.34 -9.69 7.34
C THR A 379 29.96 -10.84 6.54
N GLY A 380 30.47 -10.58 5.33
CA GLY A 380 31.12 -11.58 4.49
C GLY A 380 31.53 -11.02 3.12
N GLU A 381 31.60 -11.91 2.12
CA GLU A 381 31.90 -11.55 0.73
C GLU A 381 30.65 -11.11 -0.05
N ASP A 382 30.87 -10.16 -0.98
CA ASP A 382 29.87 -9.67 -1.93
C ASP A 382 29.36 -10.79 -2.86
N PHE A 383 28.05 -10.84 -3.08
CA PHE A 383 27.43 -11.75 -4.05
C PHE A 383 27.94 -11.45 -5.46
N LYS A 384 28.39 -12.48 -6.18
CA LYS A 384 28.98 -12.33 -7.52
C LYS A 384 27.97 -12.57 -8.65
N GLY A 385 26.89 -13.31 -8.39
CA GLY A 385 25.83 -13.56 -9.35
C GLY A 385 24.99 -12.32 -9.65
N LYS A 386 23.92 -12.50 -10.43
CA LYS A 386 22.95 -11.45 -10.76
C LYS A 386 21.66 -11.65 -9.97
N LEU A 387 21.23 -10.62 -9.26
CA LEU A 387 19.98 -10.60 -8.49
C LEU A 387 18.90 -9.82 -9.24
N LEU A 388 17.86 -10.51 -9.69
CA LEU A 388 16.71 -9.92 -10.34
C LEU A 388 15.57 -9.84 -9.32
N VAL A 389 15.18 -8.63 -8.94
CA VAL A 389 14.08 -8.39 -8.01
C VAL A 389 12.83 -8.15 -8.83
N LEU A 390 11.83 -9.02 -8.67
CA LEU A 390 10.55 -8.91 -9.36
C LEU A 390 9.50 -8.34 -8.41
N ALA A 391 8.97 -7.16 -8.73
CA ALA A 391 8.05 -6.41 -7.88
C ALA A 391 6.80 -5.93 -8.64
N ASN A 392 5.73 -5.65 -7.89
CA ASN A 392 4.52 -5.02 -8.40
C ASN A 392 3.96 -3.98 -7.41
N ARG A 393 2.85 -3.32 -7.74
CA ARG A 393 2.22 -2.28 -6.91
C ARG A 393 1.71 -2.77 -5.55
N ASN A 394 1.58 -4.09 -5.39
CA ASN A 394 1.18 -4.72 -4.13
C ASN A 394 2.39 -5.03 -3.23
N VAL A 395 3.61 -4.64 -3.64
CA VAL A 395 4.79 -4.61 -2.78
C VAL A 395 4.74 -3.34 -1.95
N LEU A 396 4.52 -3.49 -0.64
CA LEU A 396 4.28 -2.40 0.29
C LEU A 396 5.18 -2.54 1.52
N SER A 397 5.52 -1.42 2.17
CA SER A 397 6.17 -1.42 3.50
C SER A 397 7.46 -2.25 3.54
N ALA A 398 7.58 -3.26 4.40
CA ALA A 398 8.77 -4.12 4.42
C ALA A 398 9.00 -4.90 3.10
N GLY A 399 7.97 -5.06 2.26
CA GLY A 399 8.11 -5.50 0.87
C GLY A 399 9.02 -4.56 0.09
N GLU A 400 8.80 -3.26 0.23
CA GLU A 400 9.62 -2.21 -0.38
C GLU A 400 10.98 -2.08 0.31
N ALA A 401 11.07 -2.42 1.60
CA ALA A 401 12.37 -2.56 2.25
C ALA A 401 13.24 -3.60 1.56
N PHE A 402 12.70 -4.72 1.07
CA PHE A 402 13.46 -5.66 0.23
C PHE A 402 14.02 -4.98 -1.02
N VAL A 403 13.18 -4.21 -1.73
CA VAL A 403 13.58 -3.49 -2.94
C VAL A 403 14.70 -2.51 -2.64
N GLY A 404 14.56 -1.70 -1.59
CA GLY A 404 15.53 -0.72 -1.15
C GLY A 404 16.86 -1.34 -0.68
N VAL A 405 16.81 -2.36 0.18
CA VAL A 405 18.03 -3.00 0.70
C VAL A 405 18.78 -3.79 -0.37
N SER A 406 18.08 -4.31 -1.39
CA SER A 406 18.70 -5.06 -2.48
C SER A 406 19.63 -4.20 -3.35
N ALA A 407 19.48 -2.87 -3.32
CA ALA A 407 20.30 -1.95 -4.08
C ALA A 407 21.80 -2.03 -3.73
N CYS A 408 22.14 -2.55 -2.54
CA CYS A 408 23.55 -2.76 -2.16
C CYS A 408 24.23 -3.95 -2.88
N VAL A 409 23.47 -4.76 -3.63
CA VAL A 409 23.99 -5.86 -4.45
C VAL A 409 24.46 -5.32 -5.79
N LYS A 410 25.74 -5.49 -6.12
CA LYS A 410 26.39 -4.86 -7.29
C LYS A 410 25.69 -5.15 -8.63
N ASN A 411 25.26 -6.40 -8.84
CA ASN A 411 24.65 -6.85 -10.09
C ASN A 411 23.13 -7.04 -9.92
N ARG A 412 22.45 -6.06 -9.33
CA ARG A 412 21.00 -6.08 -9.11
C ARG A 412 20.24 -5.44 -10.27
N ILE A 413 19.09 -6.02 -10.62
CA ILE A 413 18.12 -5.45 -11.56
C ILE A 413 16.72 -5.55 -10.94
N LEU A 414 15.96 -4.46 -10.88
CA LEU A 414 14.52 -4.47 -10.54
C LEU A 414 13.70 -4.50 -11.80
N ILE A 415 12.76 -5.43 -11.83
CA ILE A 415 11.92 -5.71 -12.97
C ILE A 415 10.47 -5.79 -12.49
N GLY A 416 9.52 -5.27 -13.25
CA GLY A 416 8.11 -5.39 -12.89
C GLY A 416 7.29 -4.15 -13.22
N GLU A 417 6.59 -3.65 -12.22
CA GLU A 417 6.01 -2.30 -12.18
C GLU A 417 6.49 -1.56 -10.92
N ASN A 418 6.11 -0.28 -10.79
CA ASN A 418 6.43 0.46 -9.57
C ASN A 418 5.78 -0.17 -8.34
N THR A 419 6.50 -0.13 -7.22
CA THR A 419 5.98 -0.62 -5.93
C THR A 419 4.89 0.30 -5.40
N GLY A 420 4.18 -0.09 -4.34
CA GLY A 420 3.00 0.66 -3.90
C GLY A 420 3.27 2.03 -3.28
N GLY A 421 4.48 2.31 -2.78
CA GLY A 421 4.77 3.58 -2.15
C GLY A 421 4.16 3.71 -0.76
N SER A 422 4.38 2.74 0.12
CA SER A 422 3.97 2.81 1.52
C SER A 422 5.19 2.58 2.41
N GLY A 423 6.13 3.50 2.36
CA GLY A 423 7.48 3.32 2.90
C GLY A 423 7.95 4.47 3.79
N MET A 424 7.41 5.67 3.61
CA MET A 424 7.80 6.85 4.38
C MET A 424 7.21 6.85 5.79
N PHE A 425 6.01 6.32 5.96
CA PHE A 425 5.35 6.23 7.26
C PHE A 425 5.16 4.76 7.63
N SER A 426 5.31 4.41 8.91
CA SER A 426 5.13 3.00 9.32
C SER A 426 4.87 2.81 10.81
N SER A 427 4.70 1.55 11.20
CA SER A 427 4.49 1.11 12.59
C SER A 427 3.28 1.77 13.23
N ALA A 428 2.14 1.77 12.52
CA ALA A 428 0.92 2.38 13.00
C ALA A 428 0.38 1.71 14.27
N CYS A 429 -0.19 2.55 15.13
CA CYS A 429 -0.92 2.15 16.33
C CYS A 429 -2.41 2.47 16.13
N ASP A 430 -3.28 1.62 16.67
CA ASP A 430 -4.72 1.72 16.51
C ASP A 430 -5.38 2.20 17.81
N TYR A 431 -6.02 3.37 17.77
CA TYR A 431 -6.62 4.05 18.92
C TYR A 431 -8.13 4.17 18.76
N TYR A 432 -8.89 3.87 19.82
CA TYR A 432 -10.31 4.17 19.87
C TYR A 432 -10.56 5.63 20.26
N LEU A 433 -11.49 6.28 19.54
CA LEU A 433 -12.13 7.49 20.02
C LEU A 433 -13.14 7.15 21.13
N PRO A 434 -13.26 7.99 22.17
CA PRO A 434 -13.94 7.64 23.40
C PRO A 434 -15.45 7.43 23.25
N ASN A 435 -16.13 8.09 22.31
CA ASN A 435 -17.59 8.04 22.19
C ASN A 435 -18.05 7.32 20.91
N SER A 436 -17.56 7.72 19.73
CA SER A 436 -17.88 7.07 18.44
C SER A 436 -17.39 5.63 18.32
N LYS A 437 -16.35 5.28 19.08
CA LYS A 437 -15.60 4.01 18.94
C LYS A 437 -14.95 3.86 17.57
N PHE A 438 -14.78 4.95 16.82
CA PHE A 438 -13.95 4.93 15.63
C PHE A 438 -12.51 4.60 16.00
N ILE A 439 -11.82 3.93 15.09
CA ILE A 439 -10.43 3.53 15.22
C ILE A 439 -9.58 4.47 14.36
N ALA A 440 -8.70 5.24 14.99
CA ALA A 440 -7.65 6.01 14.34
C ALA A 440 -6.36 5.18 14.29
N LYS A 441 -5.95 4.79 13.09
CA LYS A 441 -4.69 4.12 12.81
C LYS A 441 -3.62 5.15 12.46
N ILE A 442 -2.63 5.34 13.32
CA ILE A 442 -1.69 6.46 13.24
C ILE A 442 -0.23 5.95 13.23
N PRO A 443 0.55 6.22 12.16
CA PRO A 443 1.95 5.81 12.05
C PRO A 443 2.89 6.65 12.93
N ARG A 444 3.86 5.96 13.57
CA ARG A 444 4.87 6.53 14.49
C ARG A 444 6.25 6.72 13.87
N HIS A 445 6.52 6.11 12.73
CA HIS A 445 7.81 6.24 12.04
C HIS A 445 7.66 7.21 10.87
N PHE A 446 8.73 7.98 10.65
CA PHE A 446 8.94 8.80 9.47
C PHE A 446 10.29 8.46 8.87
N ILE A 447 10.33 8.10 7.60
CA ILE A 447 11.50 7.56 6.90
C ILE A 447 11.65 8.31 5.57
N LEU A 448 12.79 8.95 5.39
CA LEU A 448 13.22 9.47 4.10
C LEU A 448 14.05 8.40 3.41
N ILE A 449 13.58 8.01 2.23
CA ILE A 449 14.17 6.97 1.39
C ILE A 449 14.55 7.63 0.05
N PRO A 450 15.82 7.60 -0.37
CA PRO A 450 16.26 8.06 -1.68
C PRO A 450 15.55 7.29 -2.80
N ASP A 451 15.27 7.99 -3.90
CA ASP A 451 14.63 7.44 -5.10
C ASP A 451 13.27 6.75 -4.86
N PHE A 452 12.59 7.17 -3.79
CA PHE A 452 11.28 6.68 -3.37
C PHE A 452 10.32 7.84 -3.15
N GLU A 453 9.08 7.67 -3.59
CA GLU A 453 7.99 8.63 -3.40
C GLU A 453 6.80 7.89 -2.78
N GLU A 454 6.27 8.40 -1.66
CA GLU A 454 5.06 7.85 -1.04
C GLU A 454 3.90 7.88 -2.07
N CYS A 455 3.08 6.83 -2.07
CA CYS A 455 2.05 6.53 -3.05
C CYS A 455 2.55 6.28 -4.49
N ARG A 456 3.86 6.25 -4.78
CA ARG A 456 4.40 5.84 -6.10
C ARG A 456 5.40 4.69 -6.01
N GLY A 457 6.15 4.62 -4.93
CA GLY A 457 7.13 3.59 -4.66
C GLY A 457 8.40 3.69 -5.51
N PHE A 458 9.16 2.60 -5.54
CA PHE A 458 10.35 2.45 -6.36
C PHE A 458 9.97 2.17 -7.82
N LEU A 459 10.65 2.83 -8.75
CA LEU A 459 10.54 2.54 -10.17
C LEU A 459 11.45 1.37 -10.58
N PRO A 460 11.00 0.43 -11.43
CA PRO A 460 11.85 -0.64 -11.93
C PRO A 460 12.86 -0.14 -12.97
N ASP A 461 13.97 -0.87 -13.08
CA ASP A 461 14.95 -0.70 -14.16
C ASP A 461 14.34 -1.16 -15.49
N TYR A 462 13.50 -2.21 -15.45
CA TYR A 462 12.74 -2.72 -16.59
C TYR A 462 11.27 -2.98 -16.26
N TRP A 463 10.39 -2.38 -17.05
CA TRP A 463 8.96 -2.57 -16.99
C TRP A 463 8.55 -3.81 -17.76
N ILE A 464 7.68 -4.64 -17.18
CA ILE A 464 7.07 -5.77 -17.87
C ILE A 464 5.56 -5.75 -17.67
N ASN A 465 4.83 -6.15 -18.71
CA ASN A 465 3.37 -6.16 -18.73
C ASN A 465 2.85 -7.53 -19.17
N THR A 466 3.01 -8.52 -18.28
CA THR A 466 2.73 -9.94 -18.54
C THR A 466 2.13 -10.61 -17.30
N THR A 467 1.45 -11.74 -17.49
CA THR A 467 1.00 -12.60 -16.38
C THR A 467 1.95 -13.75 -16.07
N GLU A 468 3.04 -13.91 -16.85
CA GLU A 468 4.05 -14.96 -16.67
C GLU A 468 5.45 -14.37 -16.41
N PRO A 469 5.62 -13.45 -15.43
CA PRO A 469 6.83 -12.62 -15.32
C PRO A 469 8.11 -13.42 -15.05
N VAL A 470 8.03 -14.49 -14.26
CA VAL A 470 9.20 -15.35 -14.00
C VAL A 470 9.67 -16.05 -15.27
N LYS A 471 8.73 -16.48 -16.13
CA LYS A 471 9.05 -17.08 -17.42
C LYS A 471 9.68 -16.04 -18.36
N GLU A 472 9.07 -14.86 -18.46
CA GLU A 472 9.55 -13.74 -19.27
C GLU A 472 11.01 -13.38 -18.94
N ILE A 473 11.30 -13.20 -17.65
CA ILE A 473 12.64 -12.89 -17.16
C ILE A 473 13.61 -14.03 -17.44
N SER A 474 13.18 -15.29 -17.26
CA SER A 474 14.02 -16.46 -17.53
C SER A 474 14.37 -16.56 -19.01
N ASP A 475 13.40 -16.35 -19.90
CA ASP A 475 13.59 -16.40 -21.35
C ASP A 475 14.54 -15.30 -21.81
N TRP A 476 14.40 -14.08 -21.27
CA TRP A 476 15.32 -12.97 -21.53
C TRP A 476 16.73 -13.27 -21.04
N LEU A 477 16.89 -13.79 -19.82
CA LEU A 477 18.20 -14.14 -19.26
C LEU A 477 18.93 -15.20 -20.09
N LEU A 478 18.20 -16.18 -20.61
CA LEU A 478 18.77 -17.32 -21.34
C LEU A 478 18.98 -17.02 -22.82
N ASN A 479 18.21 -16.09 -23.41
CA ASN A 479 18.22 -15.80 -24.85
C ASN A 479 18.38 -14.30 -25.15
N ASN A 480 19.21 -13.60 -24.38
CA ASN A 480 19.27 -12.14 -24.41
C ASN A 480 19.68 -11.52 -25.76
N GLN A 481 20.23 -12.28 -26.70
CA GLN A 481 20.59 -11.79 -28.04
C GLN A 481 19.39 -11.70 -28.99
N SER A 482 18.37 -12.54 -28.79
CA SER A 482 17.23 -12.68 -29.70
C SER A 482 15.88 -12.43 -29.03
N TYR A 483 15.88 -12.17 -27.72
CA TYR A 483 14.67 -11.94 -26.96
C TYR A 483 14.04 -10.59 -27.32
N GLN A 484 12.74 -10.58 -27.58
CA GLN A 484 11.94 -9.36 -27.71
C GLN A 484 10.64 -9.51 -26.93
N PHE A 485 10.32 -8.54 -26.07
CA PHE A 485 9.02 -8.51 -25.43
C PHE A 485 7.91 -8.27 -26.46
N THR A 486 6.84 -9.07 -26.40
CA THR A 486 5.69 -8.92 -27.30
C THR A 486 4.38 -9.15 -26.57
N TYR A 487 3.37 -8.34 -26.89
CA TYR A 487 2.00 -8.66 -26.55
C TYR A 487 1.46 -9.73 -27.50
N LYS A 488 0.90 -10.79 -26.92
CA LYS A 488 0.31 -11.92 -27.66
C LYS A 488 -1.14 -11.71 -28.06
N SER A 489 -1.82 -10.79 -27.38
CA SER A 489 -3.22 -10.43 -27.59
C SER A 489 -3.47 -9.04 -27.04
N SER A 490 -4.56 -8.39 -27.46
CA SER A 490 -5.01 -7.17 -26.80
C SER A 490 -5.38 -7.44 -25.34
N PHE A 491 -5.50 -6.40 -24.52
CA PHE A 491 -5.88 -6.51 -23.12
C PHE A 491 -7.28 -7.12 -22.94
N ASN A 492 -8.25 -6.74 -23.77
CA ASN A 492 -9.62 -7.29 -23.69
C ASN A 492 -9.62 -8.80 -24.03
N GLN A 493 -8.94 -9.20 -25.12
CA GLN A 493 -8.76 -10.61 -25.46
C GLN A 493 -8.02 -11.37 -24.34
N PHE A 494 -7.04 -10.74 -23.71
CA PHE A 494 -6.34 -11.31 -22.55
C PHE A 494 -7.32 -11.56 -21.38
N LEU A 495 -8.15 -10.58 -21.02
CA LEU A 495 -9.12 -10.72 -19.93
C LEU A 495 -10.15 -11.82 -20.21
N GLU A 496 -10.71 -11.86 -21.42
CA GLU A 496 -11.64 -12.91 -21.84
C GLU A 496 -11.00 -14.30 -21.74
N ASN A 497 -9.78 -14.45 -22.26
CA ASN A 497 -9.04 -15.71 -22.20
C ASN A 497 -8.72 -16.08 -20.75
N ARG A 498 -8.37 -15.10 -19.91
CA ARG A 498 -8.05 -15.34 -18.50
C ARG A 498 -9.28 -15.79 -17.72
N ALA A 499 -10.44 -15.19 -17.94
CA ALA A 499 -11.69 -15.62 -17.34
C ALA A 499 -12.00 -17.07 -17.71
N LYS A 500 -11.84 -17.45 -18.99
CA LYS A 500 -12.09 -18.81 -19.52
C LYS A 500 -11.09 -19.87 -19.04
N THR A 501 -9.83 -19.49 -18.82
CA THR A 501 -8.73 -20.41 -18.44
C THR A 501 -8.41 -20.41 -16.95
N SER A 502 -9.12 -19.60 -16.17
CA SER A 502 -9.02 -19.60 -14.71
C SER A 502 -9.56 -20.90 -14.12
N ASP A 503 -9.31 -21.09 -12.83
CA ASP A 503 -9.91 -22.14 -12.01
C ASP A 503 -11.32 -21.77 -11.49
N LEU A 504 -11.95 -20.74 -12.06
CA LEU A 504 -13.33 -20.37 -11.74
C LEU A 504 -14.32 -21.38 -12.30
N VAL A 505 -15.40 -21.60 -11.57
CA VAL A 505 -16.55 -22.40 -12.01
C VAL A 505 -17.81 -21.55 -11.92
N PHE A 506 -18.69 -21.70 -12.90
CA PHE A 506 -19.95 -20.97 -13.01
C PHE A 506 -21.14 -21.93 -13.12
N PRO A 507 -22.37 -21.52 -12.76
CA PRO A 507 -23.55 -22.33 -13.00
C PRO A 507 -23.80 -22.51 -14.51
N GLU A 508 -24.22 -23.69 -14.94
CA GLU A 508 -24.53 -23.98 -16.36
C GLU A 508 -25.63 -23.06 -16.92
N ASN A 509 -26.57 -22.64 -16.08
CA ASN A 509 -27.68 -21.76 -16.44
C ASN A 509 -27.40 -20.27 -16.18
N MET A 510 -26.12 -19.86 -16.14
CA MET A 510 -25.73 -18.47 -16.02
C MET A 510 -26.20 -17.67 -17.25
N THR A 511 -26.93 -16.58 -17.03
CA THR A 511 -27.36 -15.67 -18.10
C THR A 511 -27.32 -14.23 -17.61
N ILE A 512 -26.97 -13.29 -18.50
CA ILE A 512 -26.99 -11.86 -18.20
C ILE A 512 -28.11 -11.22 -19.01
N LYS A 513 -29.07 -10.63 -18.29
CA LYS A 513 -30.18 -9.90 -18.89
C LYS A 513 -29.85 -8.42 -18.95
N PRO A 514 -30.06 -7.75 -20.10
CA PRO A 514 -29.89 -6.31 -20.20
C PRO A 514 -30.76 -5.58 -19.15
N PRO A 515 -30.23 -4.56 -18.45
CA PRO A 515 -31.03 -3.76 -17.53
C PRO A 515 -32.22 -3.10 -18.26
N PRO A 516 -33.42 -3.09 -17.68
CA PRO A 516 -34.56 -2.35 -18.25
C PRO A 516 -34.21 -0.88 -18.50
N GLY A 517 -34.74 -0.27 -19.57
CA GLY A 517 -34.41 1.11 -19.94
C GLY A 517 -34.76 2.18 -18.88
N ALA A 518 -35.62 1.84 -17.90
CA ALA A 518 -35.98 2.69 -16.78
C ALA A 518 -34.96 2.67 -15.61
N ILE A 519 -33.96 1.78 -15.64
CA ILE A 519 -32.92 1.71 -14.62
C ILE A 519 -31.96 2.90 -14.78
N PRO A 520 -31.63 3.62 -13.69
CA PRO A 520 -30.64 4.69 -13.74
C PRO A 520 -29.29 4.20 -14.31
N LYS A 521 -28.65 5.01 -15.16
CA LYS A 521 -27.39 4.66 -15.82
C LYS A 521 -26.31 4.22 -14.83
N GLU A 522 -26.24 4.86 -13.67
CA GLU A 522 -25.29 4.53 -12.60
C GLU A 522 -25.48 3.10 -12.04
N LEU A 523 -26.72 2.64 -11.93
CA LEU A 523 -27.02 1.28 -11.47
C LEU A 523 -26.84 0.26 -12.61
N ALA A 524 -27.17 0.65 -13.85
CA ALA A 524 -26.98 -0.20 -15.02
C ALA A 524 -25.50 -0.58 -15.24
N LYS A 525 -24.55 0.26 -14.79
CA LYS A 525 -23.11 -0.02 -14.85
C LYS A 525 -22.73 -1.36 -14.22
N PHE A 526 -23.41 -1.79 -13.14
CA PHE A 526 -23.14 -3.04 -12.43
C PHE A 526 -23.38 -4.30 -13.28
N SER A 527 -24.30 -4.24 -14.26
CA SER A 527 -24.64 -5.39 -15.10
C SER A 527 -23.44 -5.89 -15.90
N GLY A 528 -23.30 -7.20 -16.01
CA GLY A 528 -22.22 -7.86 -16.76
C GLY A 528 -21.32 -8.73 -15.90
N SER A 529 -20.24 -9.21 -16.54
CA SER A 529 -19.21 -10.06 -15.96
C SER A 529 -18.00 -9.25 -15.49
N TRP A 530 -17.51 -9.54 -14.30
CA TRP A 530 -16.40 -8.84 -13.64
C TRP A 530 -15.38 -9.85 -13.11
N PHE A 531 -14.09 -9.57 -13.27
CA PHE A 531 -13.01 -10.48 -12.89
C PHE A 531 -11.84 -9.77 -12.22
N GLY A 532 -11.23 -10.43 -11.23
CA GLY A 532 -10.00 -9.97 -10.58
C GLY A 532 -9.33 -11.08 -9.78
N VAL A 533 -8.23 -10.74 -9.12
CA VAL A 533 -7.46 -11.67 -8.28
C VAL A 533 -7.32 -11.09 -6.88
N ALA A 534 -8.11 -11.59 -5.92
CA ALA A 534 -8.10 -11.14 -4.54
C ALA A 534 -6.74 -11.45 -3.87
N ASP A 535 -6.09 -10.41 -3.33
CA ASP A 535 -4.74 -10.41 -2.75
C ASP A 535 -3.65 -11.08 -3.62
N GLY A 536 -3.89 -11.17 -4.93
CA GLY A 536 -3.05 -11.95 -5.84
C GLY A 536 -3.04 -13.44 -5.52
N ILE A 537 -4.02 -13.99 -4.78
CA ILE A 537 -4.06 -15.39 -4.33
C ILE A 537 -5.28 -16.14 -4.88
N LEU A 538 -6.45 -15.49 -4.95
CA LEU A 538 -7.71 -16.13 -5.31
C LEU A 538 -8.30 -15.46 -6.56
N ASN A 539 -8.54 -16.21 -7.62
CA ASN A 539 -9.34 -15.71 -8.74
C ASN A 539 -10.78 -15.52 -8.25
N THR A 540 -11.36 -14.36 -8.55
CA THR A 540 -12.69 -13.96 -8.12
C THR A 540 -13.45 -13.38 -9.30
N ALA A 541 -14.72 -13.72 -9.43
CA ALA A 541 -15.62 -13.11 -10.39
C ALA A 541 -16.99 -12.77 -9.80
N ILE A 542 -17.56 -11.67 -10.29
CA ILE A 542 -18.95 -11.27 -10.05
C ILE A 542 -19.66 -11.27 -11.40
N VAL A 543 -20.82 -11.93 -11.47
CA VAL A 543 -21.70 -11.86 -12.64
C VAL A 543 -23.04 -11.31 -12.18
N VAL A 544 -23.35 -10.07 -12.54
CA VAL A 544 -24.66 -9.46 -12.23
C VAL A 544 -25.65 -9.91 -13.31
N GLU A 545 -26.33 -11.02 -13.04
CA GLU A 545 -27.26 -11.71 -13.95
C GLU A 545 -28.46 -10.83 -14.34
N GLU A 546 -29.05 -10.11 -13.39
CA GLU A 546 -30.29 -9.35 -13.62
C GLU A 546 -30.42 -8.18 -12.65
N ILE A 547 -30.83 -7.00 -13.16
CA ILE A 547 -31.24 -5.85 -12.35
C ILE A 547 -32.75 -5.70 -12.55
N TYR A 548 -33.54 -6.08 -11.54
CA TYR A 548 -35.00 -6.12 -11.62
C TYR A 548 -35.61 -4.73 -11.68
N ASN A 549 -35.11 -3.84 -10.82
CA ASN A 549 -35.60 -2.48 -10.62
C ASN A 549 -34.49 -1.64 -9.95
N LYS A 550 -34.79 -0.41 -9.54
CA LYS A 550 -33.83 0.50 -8.89
C LYS A 550 -33.39 0.06 -7.47
N HIS A 551 -33.93 -1.04 -6.95
CA HIS A 551 -33.71 -1.53 -5.59
C HIS A 551 -33.08 -2.91 -5.54
N GLU A 552 -33.32 -3.77 -6.52
CA GLU A 552 -33.00 -5.19 -6.43
C GLU A 552 -32.26 -5.71 -7.66
N ALA A 553 -31.29 -6.59 -7.43
CA ALA A 553 -30.55 -7.30 -8.45
C ALA A 553 -30.27 -8.74 -8.01
N LYS A 554 -29.83 -9.55 -8.97
CA LYS A 554 -29.35 -10.91 -8.76
C LYS A 554 -27.94 -11.03 -9.30
N ALA A 555 -27.05 -11.63 -8.53
CA ALA A 555 -25.66 -11.81 -8.93
C ALA A 555 -25.10 -13.17 -8.51
N ILE A 556 -24.10 -13.63 -9.23
CA ILE A 556 -23.26 -14.77 -8.88
C ILE A 556 -21.92 -14.24 -8.38
N TYR A 557 -21.49 -14.74 -7.22
CA TYR A 557 -20.10 -14.65 -6.78
C TYR A 557 -19.43 -16.00 -7.04
N ALA A 558 -18.34 -16.00 -7.81
CA ALA A 558 -17.55 -17.19 -8.13
C ALA A 558 -16.12 -17.03 -7.63
N TRP A 559 -15.55 -18.13 -7.12
CA TRP A 559 -14.19 -18.17 -6.58
C TRP A 559 -13.44 -19.41 -7.07
N GLY A 560 -12.13 -19.24 -7.29
CA GLY A 560 -11.23 -20.32 -7.68
C GLY A 560 -10.74 -21.16 -6.50
N VAL A 561 -9.56 -21.77 -6.65
CA VAL A 561 -8.84 -22.45 -5.56
C VAL A 561 -7.71 -21.58 -5.03
N ALA A 562 -7.53 -21.59 -3.71
CA ALA A 562 -6.43 -20.95 -3.01
C ALA A 562 -5.98 -21.85 -1.85
N PRO A 563 -5.08 -22.83 -2.08
CA PRO A 563 -4.61 -23.73 -1.03
C PRO A 563 -4.02 -23.00 0.18
N ARG A 564 -3.37 -21.85 -0.03
CA ARG A 564 -2.85 -20.98 1.05
C ARG A 564 -3.94 -20.47 1.99
N TRP A 565 -5.16 -20.29 1.48
CA TRP A 565 -6.34 -19.87 2.26
C TRP A 565 -7.20 -21.07 2.66
N ASN A 566 -6.69 -22.29 2.49
CA ASN A 566 -7.43 -23.54 2.69
C ASN A 566 -8.70 -23.65 1.82
N ILE A 567 -8.71 -22.97 0.65
CA ILE A 567 -9.77 -23.08 -0.36
C ILE A 567 -9.33 -24.09 -1.40
N ASN A 568 -9.69 -25.36 -1.19
CA ASN A 568 -9.23 -26.47 -2.04
C ASN A 568 -10.21 -26.83 -3.17
N LYS A 569 -11.37 -26.16 -3.24
CA LYS A 569 -12.39 -26.38 -4.25
C LYS A 569 -12.95 -25.05 -4.73
N ALA A 570 -12.95 -24.85 -6.05
CA ALA A 570 -13.61 -23.73 -6.68
C ALA A 570 -15.14 -23.85 -6.51
N GLY A 571 -15.82 -22.72 -6.49
CA GLY A 571 -17.26 -22.70 -6.29
C GLY A 571 -17.90 -21.41 -6.73
N TRP A 572 -19.22 -21.39 -6.63
CA TRP A 572 -20.02 -20.21 -6.87
C TRP A 572 -21.25 -20.24 -5.96
N GLN A 573 -21.79 -19.06 -5.68
CA GLN A 573 -23.06 -18.90 -4.99
C GLN A 573 -23.84 -17.76 -5.63
N ARG A 574 -25.15 -17.96 -5.77
CA ARG A 574 -26.09 -16.91 -6.19
C ARG A 574 -26.58 -16.13 -4.98
N PHE A 575 -26.67 -14.83 -5.15
CA PHE A 575 -27.11 -13.90 -4.13
C PHE A 575 -28.24 -13.02 -4.66
N SER A 576 -29.17 -12.71 -3.77
CA SER A 576 -30.06 -11.57 -3.94
C SER A 576 -29.32 -10.32 -3.47
N GLY A 577 -29.44 -9.25 -4.24
CA GLY A 577 -28.75 -7.99 -4.01
C GLY A 577 -29.73 -6.84 -3.82
N LYS A 578 -29.37 -5.89 -2.95
CA LYS A 578 -30.10 -4.63 -2.78
C LYS A 578 -29.21 -3.43 -3.03
N PHE A 579 -29.73 -2.46 -3.76
CA PHE A 579 -29.05 -1.17 -3.91
C PHE A 579 -29.22 -0.33 -2.65
N GLN A 580 -28.09 0.08 -2.07
CA GLN A 580 -28.04 0.91 -0.86
C GLN A 580 -26.94 1.95 -1.04
N HIS A 581 -27.30 3.24 -0.96
CA HIS A 581 -26.35 4.36 -1.10
C HIS A 581 -25.47 4.29 -2.37
N GLY A 582 -26.03 3.81 -3.49
CA GLY A 582 -25.31 3.66 -4.77
C GLY A 582 -24.46 2.39 -4.90
N ASN A 583 -24.37 1.56 -3.85
CA ASN A 583 -23.69 0.28 -3.85
C ASN A 583 -24.68 -0.88 -4.04
N LEU A 584 -24.24 -1.99 -4.61
CA LEU A 584 -25.00 -3.23 -4.65
C LEU A 584 -24.53 -4.14 -3.52
N VAL A 585 -25.40 -4.37 -2.53
CA VAL A 585 -25.11 -5.22 -1.37
C VAL A 585 -25.75 -6.58 -1.59
N LEU A 586 -24.92 -7.61 -1.77
CA LEU A 586 -25.33 -9.01 -1.87
C LEU A 586 -25.26 -9.64 -0.48
N SER A 587 -26.28 -10.42 -0.12
CA SER A 587 -26.28 -11.16 1.15
C SER A 587 -26.92 -12.52 1.00
N ASP A 588 -26.41 -13.52 1.72
CA ASP A 588 -27.07 -14.81 1.83
C ASP A 588 -28.34 -14.71 2.71
N GLU A 589 -29.15 -15.76 2.74
CA GLU A 589 -30.41 -15.77 3.50
C GLU A 589 -30.19 -15.53 5.00
N THR A 590 -29.04 -15.96 5.52
CA THR A 590 -28.68 -15.80 6.95
C THR A 590 -28.01 -14.46 7.26
N LYS A 591 -27.69 -13.65 6.24
CA LYS A 591 -26.90 -12.41 6.33
C LYS A 591 -25.55 -12.58 7.02
N THR A 592 -24.99 -13.78 6.98
CA THR A 592 -23.66 -14.07 7.51
C THR A 592 -22.56 -13.80 6.50
N GLN A 593 -22.91 -13.78 5.21
CA GLN A 593 -22.03 -13.40 4.12
C GLN A 593 -22.58 -12.13 3.47
N ILE A 594 -21.77 -11.08 3.46
CA ILE A 594 -22.11 -9.80 2.85
C ILE A 594 -21.04 -9.45 1.82
N ILE A 595 -21.47 -9.14 0.60
CA ILE A 595 -20.59 -8.68 -0.48
C ILE A 595 -21.08 -7.31 -0.90
N THR A 596 -20.30 -6.28 -0.62
CA THR A 596 -20.61 -4.92 -1.06
C THR A 596 -19.85 -4.62 -2.33
N LEU A 597 -20.61 -4.30 -3.39
CA LEU A 597 -20.08 -3.94 -4.70
C LEU A 597 -20.24 -2.44 -4.91
N LYS A 598 -19.16 -1.78 -5.32
CA LYS A 598 -19.13 -0.34 -5.60
C LYS A 598 -18.48 -0.10 -6.95
N ILE A 599 -19.19 0.56 -7.86
CA ILE A 599 -18.58 1.05 -9.10
C ILE A 599 -17.73 2.27 -8.74
N MET A 600 -16.44 2.15 -9.00
CA MET A 600 -15.47 3.22 -8.82
C MET A 600 -15.56 4.21 -10.00
N PRO A 601 -15.09 5.47 -9.84
CA PRO A 601 -15.11 6.47 -10.91
C PRO A 601 -14.41 6.03 -12.20
N ASN A 602 -13.52 5.05 -12.10
CA ASN A 602 -12.78 4.43 -13.21
C ASN A 602 -13.55 3.36 -13.99
N GLY A 603 -14.81 3.10 -13.65
CA GLY A 603 -15.61 2.05 -14.27
C GLY A 603 -15.29 0.62 -13.80
N LYS A 604 -14.37 0.45 -12.85
CA LYS A 604 -14.11 -0.84 -12.18
C LYS A 604 -15.08 -1.06 -11.02
N MET A 605 -15.14 -2.31 -10.57
CA MET A 605 -15.93 -2.69 -9.40
C MET A 605 -15.00 -3.00 -8.23
N GLU A 606 -15.14 -2.25 -7.15
CA GLU A 606 -14.61 -2.63 -5.85
C GLU A 606 -15.58 -3.62 -5.20
N GLU A 607 -15.07 -4.78 -4.82
CA GLU A 607 -15.78 -5.84 -4.12
C GLU A 607 -15.20 -5.97 -2.71
N CYS A 608 -16.07 -5.92 -1.71
CA CYS A 608 -15.75 -6.08 -0.31
C CYS A 608 -16.54 -7.27 0.27
N TYR A 609 -15.83 -8.36 0.54
CA TYR A 609 -16.38 -9.62 1.04
C TYR A 609 -16.22 -9.68 2.55
N GLN A 610 -17.31 -9.95 3.26
CA GLN A 610 -17.35 -10.04 4.70
C GLN A 610 -18.08 -11.30 5.17
N ARG A 611 -17.46 -12.01 6.10
CA ARG A 611 -18.10 -13.04 6.95
C ARG A 611 -17.38 -13.08 8.30
N PRO A 612 -17.93 -13.74 9.35
CA PRO A 612 -17.25 -13.83 10.64
C PRO A 612 -15.79 -14.29 10.51
N GLY A 613 -14.85 -13.43 10.93
CA GLY A 613 -13.41 -13.67 10.91
C GLY A 613 -12.71 -13.53 9.55
N ILE A 614 -13.42 -13.18 8.47
CA ILE A 614 -12.84 -13.02 7.13
C ILE A 614 -13.34 -11.72 6.48
N TYR A 615 -12.38 -10.92 6.06
CA TYR A 615 -12.56 -9.71 5.28
C TYR A 615 -11.62 -9.79 4.07
N SER A 616 -12.14 -9.53 2.87
CA SER A 616 -11.34 -9.45 1.66
C SER A 616 -11.83 -8.30 0.80
N LYS A 617 -10.90 -7.65 0.11
CA LYS A 617 -11.20 -6.57 -0.82
C LYS A 617 -10.51 -6.84 -2.16
N VAL A 618 -11.25 -6.74 -3.25
CA VAL A 618 -10.71 -6.95 -4.60
C VAL A 618 -11.24 -5.91 -5.56
N ILE A 619 -10.40 -5.52 -6.50
CA ILE A 619 -10.79 -4.66 -7.62
C ILE A 619 -11.01 -5.57 -8.82
N LEU A 620 -12.23 -5.55 -9.35
CA LEU A 620 -12.66 -6.34 -10.49
C LEU A 620 -12.73 -5.45 -11.73
N THR A 621 -12.22 -5.97 -12.83
CA THR A 621 -12.28 -5.35 -14.15
C THR A 621 -13.41 -6.02 -14.95
N LYS A 622 -14.19 -5.21 -15.68
CA LYS A 622 -15.28 -5.71 -16.52
C LYS A 622 -14.70 -6.52 -17.67
N ILE A 623 -15.33 -7.66 -17.96
CA ILE A 623 -15.04 -8.44 -19.16
C ILE A 623 -16.02 -7.95 -20.23
N GLU A 624 -15.50 -7.47 -21.36
CA GLU A 624 -16.32 -7.14 -22.52
C GLU A 624 -16.84 -8.46 -23.13
N GLU A 625 -18.13 -8.48 -23.46
CA GLU A 625 -18.83 -9.65 -24.00
C GLU A 625 -19.04 -9.57 -25.51
#